data_AF-A0AA96RFJ2-F1
#
_entry.id   AF-A0AA96RFJ2-F1
#
_cell.length_a   1.000
_cell.length_b   1.000
_cell.length_c   1.000
_cell.angle_alpha   90.00
_cell.angle_beta   90.00
_cell.angle_gamma   90.00
#
_symmetry.space_group_name_H-M   'P 1'
#
loop_
_entity.id
_entity.type
_entity.pdbx_description
1 polymer ?
#
loop_
_entity_poly.entity_id
_entity_poly.type
_entity_poly.pdbx_seq_one_letter_code
_entity_poly.pdbx_strand_id
1 'polypeptide(L)'
;MVNDGLKLSVEELSALVEDSPEAVVVYSVAETGYRLQMANRAARKSSGLGPGQYGLLLEEIYPEEETRSLKYYCSQAVQRGTPLVVGQALSLGETGGAGELSLLPIKGSRGTVEFLLVKTFHPNQNHQPAQAVLENMLDCIPDAVLSSDRKGIITYCNEAFEVMFGYSRAELIGLDRRNLPILPAFDKDAQSSIYTRLAAGEAIYNYETVRLTRGGIPLDVSISMTPIREQGKEITGLTSVYKDITEHKRTQNAIQESEARYKLITSNMTEMIALLDNERRYLFVSPSYESKLGYRPEELLGQCADRFVYSEDALRFRKKLAETDTGMSHSVEYRHLKADGRLLWVELRLSVLASGGINRYLAVGRDISERKQLEEQMIHMSYYDTITGAPNLYLFKDRLNEAVRTARRFYHGLALFYVSLDGFRKINTAYGYEAGNAVLKAVAERLMSGIREKGTVGRISGDEFTVYLHGIERKQDAVRIAERIADQLAEPFDLQGKAVPLTASIGIAVYPDDCLDSVALIDHAHAAMFRAKENGKGRWHLYDSD
;
A
#
# COMPACT_ATOMS: atom_id res chain seq x y z
N MET A 1 -42.17 -26.41 7.80
CA MET A 1 -43.37 -26.84 7.07
C MET A 1 -43.10 -28.22 6.50
N VAL A 2 -44.15 -29.04 6.55
CA VAL A 2 -44.20 -30.47 6.29
C VAL A 2 -43.43 -30.84 5.02
N ASN A 3 -42.68 -31.95 5.11
CA ASN A 3 -42.10 -32.67 4.00
C ASN A 3 -43.25 -33.29 3.20
N ASP A 4 -43.99 -32.46 2.46
CA ASP A 4 -45.06 -32.89 1.55
C ASP A 4 -44.40 -33.50 0.32
N GLY A 5 -44.27 -34.83 0.34
CA GLY A 5 -43.84 -35.60 -0.80
C GLY A 5 -44.71 -35.25 -2.02
N LEU A 6 -44.06 -34.84 -3.11
CA LEU A 6 -44.71 -34.60 -4.39
C LEU A 6 -45.64 -35.78 -4.71
N LYS A 7 -46.95 -35.50 -4.78
CA LYS A 7 -47.94 -36.41 -5.35
C LYS A 7 -47.79 -36.35 -6.86
N LEU A 8 -46.85 -37.11 -7.42
CA LEU A 8 -46.74 -37.26 -8.87
C LEU A 8 -47.92 -38.06 -9.39
N SER A 9 -48.79 -37.42 -10.17
CA SER A 9 -49.87 -38.10 -10.89
C SER A 9 -49.31 -38.91 -12.07
N VAL A 10 -50.07 -39.89 -12.57
CA VAL A 10 -49.69 -40.64 -13.78
C VAL A 10 -49.51 -39.70 -14.97
N GLU A 11 -50.29 -38.62 -15.05
CA GLU A 11 -50.21 -37.62 -16.11
C GLU A 11 -48.89 -36.82 -16.06
N GLU A 12 -48.42 -36.48 -14.85
CA GLU A 12 -47.15 -35.77 -14.64
C GLU A 12 -45.94 -36.67 -14.93
N LEU A 13 -46.00 -37.95 -14.52
CA LEU A 13 -44.96 -38.94 -14.87
C LEU A 13 -44.92 -39.17 -16.39
N SER A 14 -46.07 -39.21 -17.05
CA SER A 14 -46.16 -39.35 -18.51
C SER A 14 -45.49 -38.18 -19.21
N ALA A 15 -45.77 -36.95 -18.80
CA ALA A 15 -45.15 -35.76 -19.40
C ALA A 15 -43.61 -35.75 -19.24
N LEU A 16 -43.09 -36.23 -18.11
CA LEU A 16 -41.65 -36.22 -17.81
C LEU A 16 -40.84 -37.21 -18.69
N VAL A 17 -41.44 -38.33 -19.09
CA VAL A 17 -40.73 -39.43 -19.76
C VAL A 17 -41.11 -39.62 -21.23
N GLU A 18 -42.10 -38.88 -21.72
CA GLU A 18 -42.66 -39.04 -23.08
C GLU A 18 -41.63 -38.86 -24.20
N ASP A 19 -40.70 -37.90 -24.04
CA ASP A 19 -39.64 -37.60 -25.01
C ASP A 19 -38.30 -38.28 -24.70
N SER A 20 -38.26 -39.19 -23.71
CA SER A 20 -37.05 -39.96 -23.42
C SER A 20 -36.69 -40.87 -24.61
N PRO A 21 -35.41 -40.93 -25.03
CA PRO A 21 -34.97 -41.81 -26.12
C PRO A 21 -35.02 -43.29 -25.72
N GLU A 22 -35.13 -43.58 -24.43
CA GLU A 22 -35.16 -44.93 -23.88
C GLU A 22 -36.60 -45.39 -23.65
N ALA A 23 -36.87 -46.68 -23.80
CA ALA A 23 -38.23 -47.21 -23.60
C ALA A 23 -38.55 -47.24 -22.11
N VAL A 24 -39.59 -46.49 -21.73
CA VAL A 24 -40.09 -46.36 -20.36
C VAL A 24 -41.54 -46.84 -20.29
N VAL A 25 -41.80 -47.74 -19.35
CA VAL A 25 -43.14 -48.25 -19.04
C VAL A 25 -43.43 -48.03 -17.56
N VAL A 26 -44.62 -47.57 -17.22
CA VAL A 26 -45.03 -47.35 -15.81
C VAL A 26 -46.17 -48.29 -15.46
N TYR A 27 -45.99 -49.05 -14.38
CA TYR A 27 -47.01 -49.89 -13.78
C TYR A 27 -47.48 -49.31 -12.46
N SER A 28 -48.77 -49.41 -12.14
CA SER A 28 -49.26 -49.25 -10.78
C SER A 28 -49.17 -50.58 -10.04
N VAL A 29 -48.86 -50.50 -8.74
CA VAL A 29 -48.72 -51.65 -7.86
C VAL A 29 -50.05 -51.84 -7.12
N ALA A 30 -50.72 -52.97 -7.37
CA ALA A 30 -51.95 -53.37 -6.68
C ALA A 30 -51.77 -54.74 -6.01
N GLU A 31 -52.63 -55.07 -5.04
CA GLU A 31 -52.64 -56.40 -4.40
C GLU A 31 -52.82 -57.55 -5.41
N THR A 32 -53.48 -57.26 -6.53
CA THR A 32 -53.75 -58.23 -7.61
C THR A 32 -52.64 -58.32 -8.66
N GLY A 33 -51.60 -57.47 -8.59
CA GLY A 33 -50.46 -57.48 -9.52
C GLY A 33 -50.06 -56.09 -10.02
N TYR A 34 -49.37 -56.05 -11.16
CA TYR A 34 -48.84 -54.83 -11.77
C TYR A 34 -49.69 -54.42 -12.97
N ARG A 35 -50.34 -53.25 -12.92
CA ARG A 35 -51.22 -52.77 -14.01
C ARG A 35 -50.54 -51.70 -14.84
N LEU A 36 -50.55 -51.85 -16.15
CA LEU A 36 -49.94 -50.88 -17.06
C LEU A 36 -50.68 -49.55 -16.97
N GLN A 37 -49.98 -48.47 -16.63
CA GLN A 37 -50.55 -47.11 -16.57
C GLN A 37 -50.16 -46.28 -17.78
N MET A 38 -48.92 -46.44 -18.25
CA MET A 38 -48.43 -45.74 -19.44
C MET A 38 -47.26 -46.48 -20.10
N ALA A 39 -47.04 -46.19 -21.38
CA ALA A 39 -45.79 -46.44 -22.09
C ALA A 39 -45.41 -45.19 -22.89
N ASN A 40 -44.15 -44.75 -22.80
CA ASN A 40 -43.66 -43.57 -23.53
C ASN A 40 -43.50 -43.84 -25.04
N ARG A 41 -43.23 -42.80 -25.83
CA ARG A 41 -43.11 -42.93 -27.30
C ARG A 41 -42.13 -44.03 -27.73
N ALA A 42 -40.98 -44.15 -27.06
CA ALA A 42 -39.98 -45.17 -27.36
C ALA A 42 -40.51 -46.60 -27.06
N ALA A 43 -41.13 -46.81 -25.90
CA ALA A 43 -41.71 -48.10 -25.52
C ALA A 43 -42.89 -48.53 -26.40
N ARG A 44 -43.74 -47.59 -26.81
CA ARG A 44 -44.85 -47.88 -27.75
C ARG A 44 -44.33 -48.34 -29.11
N LYS A 45 -43.19 -47.79 -29.56
CA LYS A 45 -42.55 -48.16 -30.82
C LYS A 45 -41.83 -49.52 -30.76
N SER A 46 -41.17 -49.84 -29.65
CA SER A 46 -40.36 -51.07 -29.52
C SER A 46 -41.16 -52.29 -29.08
N SER A 47 -42.14 -52.12 -28.19
CA SER A 47 -42.87 -53.21 -27.54
C SER A 47 -44.34 -53.33 -28.00
N GLY A 48 -44.78 -52.47 -28.93
CA GLY A 48 -46.15 -52.47 -29.44
C GLY A 48 -47.22 -52.06 -28.43
N LEU A 49 -46.82 -51.58 -27.24
CA LEU A 49 -47.74 -51.15 -26.20
C LEU A 49 -48.52 -49.90 -26.64
N GLY A 50 -49.81 -49.84 -26.32
CA GLY A 50 -50.63 -48.68 -26.65
C GLY A 50 -51.77 -48.43 -25.67
N PRO A 51 -52.54 -47.34 -25.86
CA PRO A 51 -53.61 -46.95 -24.95
C PRO A 51 -54.67 -48.03 -24.71
N GLY A 52 -54.88 -48.94 -25.67
CA GLY A 52 -55.83 -50.05 -25.54
C GLY A 52 -55.44 -51.11 -24.50
N GLN A 53 -54.19 -51.10 -24.01
CA GLN A 53 -53.70 -52.04 -23.00
C GLN A 53 -53.52 -51.39 -21.62
N TYR A 54 -53.82 -50.09 -21.48
CA TYR A 54 -53.72 -49.40 -20.19
C TYR A 54 -54.80 -49.91 -19.24
N GLY A 55 -54.43 -50.17 -17.99
CA GLY A 55 -55.26 -50.78 -16.96
C GLY A 55 -55.18 -52.31 -16.89
N LEU A 56 -54.71 -52.97 -17.95
CA LEU A 56 -54.50 -54.42 -17.96
C LEU A 56 -53.34 -54.83 -17.04
N LEU A 57 -53.45 -56.02 -16.47
CA LEU A 57 -52.38 -56.65 -15.69
C LEU A 57 -51.23 -57.05 -16.61
N LEU A 58 -50.01 -57.07 -16.06
CA LEU A 58 -48.81 -57.52 -16.78
C LEU A 58 -49.01 -58.88 -17.47
N GLU A 59 -49.74 -59.79 -16.82
CA GLU A 59 -50.06 -61.16 -17.29
C GLU A 59 -51.10 -61.19 -18.41
N GLU A 60 -51.90 -60.13 -18.56
CA GLU A 60 -52.88 -59.99 -19.65
C GLU A 60 -52.23 -59.38 -20.90
N ILE A 61 -51.03 -58.80 -20.77
CA ILE A 61 -50.32 -58.09 -21.85
C ILE A 61 -49.26 -58.97 -22.51
N TYR A 62 -48.57 -59.81 -21.73
CA TYR A 62 -47.45 -60.63 -22.21
C TYR A 62 -47.65 -62.12 -21.88
N PRO A 63 -47.03 -63.04 -22.65
CA PRO A 63 -47.08 -64.48 -22.38
C PRO A 63 -46.58 -64.86 -20.98
N GLU A 64 -47.10 -65.96 -20.43
CA GLU A 64 -46.80 -66.43 -19.07
C GLU A 64 -45.30 -66.72 -18.83
N GLU A 65 -44.59 -67.21 -19.85
CA GLU A 65 -43.15 -67.49 -19.77
C GLU A 65 -42.30 -66.21 -19.60
N GLU A 66 -42.72 -65.11 -20.23
CA GLU A 66 -42.00 -63.82 -20.21
C GLU A 66 -42.33 -62.99 -18.95
N THR A 67 -43.58 -63.07 -18.50
CA THR A 67 -44.05 -62.32 -17.31
C THR A 67 -43.52 -62.88 -16.00
N ARG A 68 -43.21 -64.18 -15.92
CA ARG A 68 -42.74 -64.83 -14.69
C ARG A 68 -41.47 -64.17 -14.13
N SER A 69 -40.49 -63.92 -15.00
CA SER A 69 -39.21 -63.29 -14.63
C SER A 69 -39.38 -61.82 -14.30
N LEU A 70 -40.14 -61.08 -15.11
CA LEU A 70 -40.39 -59.66 -14.87
C LEU A 70 -41.18 -59.44 -13.57
N LYS A 71 -42.21 -60.24 -13.30
CA LYS A 71 -43.01 -60.20 -12.06
C LYS A 71 -42.13 -60.47 -10.83
N TYR A 72 -41.19 -61.41 -10.92
CA TYR A 72 -40.21 -61.66 -9.87
C TYR A 72 -39.36 -60.41 -9.57
N TYR A 73 -38.78 -59.77 -10.58
CA TYR A 73 -37.97 -58.56 -10.39
C TYR A 73 -38.80 -57.36 -9.93
N CYS A 74 -40.03 -57.20 -10.42
CA CYS A 74 -40.96 -56.20 -9.93
C CYS A 74 -41.27 -56.39 -8.44
N SER A 75 -41.46 -57.64 -7.99
CA SER A 75 -41.71 -57.94 -6.57
C SER A 75 -40.50 -57.61 -5.70
N GLN A 76 -39.29 -57.91 -6.17
CA GLN A 76 -38.04 -57.55 -5.50
C GLN A 76 -37.86 -56.02 -5.40
N ALA A 77 -38.11 -55.29 -6.48
CA ALA A 77 -38.00 -53.84 -6.49
C ALA A 77 -39.02 -53.17 -5.55
N VAL A 78 -40.27 -53.66 -5.53
CA VAL A 78 -41.31 -53.17 -4.60
C VAL A 78 -40.97 -53.47 -3.14
N GLN A 79 -40.53 -54.70 -2.82
CA GLN A 79 -40.15 -55.08 -1.45
C GLN A 79 -38.96 -54.27 -0.93
N ARG A 80 -37.95 -54.03 -1.79
CA ARG A 80 -36.75 -53.27 -1.43
C ARG A 80 -37.01 -51.76 -1.36
N GLY A 81 -37.97 -51.26 -2.13
CA GLY A 81 -38.31 -49.84 -2.20
C GLY A 81 -37.14 -48.95 -2.69
N THR A 82 -36.17 -49.52 -3.39
CA THR A 82 -34.99 -48.86 -3.99
C THR A 82 -34.79 -49.35 -5.43
N PRO A 83 -34.12 -48.58 -6.31
CA PRO A 83 -33.93 -48.96 -7.71
C PRO A 83 -33.20 -50.30 -7.88
N LEU A 84 -33.65 -51.12 -8.82
CA LEU A 84 -33.09 -52.44 -9.11
C LEU A 84 -32.70 -52.53 -10.59
N VAL A 85 -31.42 -52.79 -10.86
CA VAL A 85 -30.93 -53.08 -12.22
C VAL A 85 -30.84 -54.59 -12.43
N VAL A 86 -31.44 -55.07 -13.51
CA VAL A 86 -31.42 -56.46 -13.95
C VAL A 86 -30.40 -56.57 -15.08
N GLY A 87 -29.21 -57.08 -14.76
CA GLY A 87 -28.10 -57.28 -15.71
C GLY A 87 -28.27 -58.48 -16.65
N GLN A 88 -29.48 -59.04 -16.75
CA GLN A 88 -29.83 -60.06 -17.72
C GLN A 88 -30.85 -59.48 -18.70
N ALA A 89 -30.57 -59.61 -19.99
CA ALA A 89 -31.50 -59.16 -21.01
C ALA A 89 -32.78 -60.00 -20.96
N LEU A 90 -33.92 -59.32 -20.82
CA LEU A 90 -35.25 -59.94 -20.82
C LEU A 90 -35.95 -59.60 -22.14
N SER A 91 -36.50 -60.62 -22.81
CA SER A 91 -37.36 -60.44 -23.99
C SER A 91 -38.81 -60.30 -23.53
N LEU A 92 -39.47 -59.23 -23.99
CA LEU A 92 -40.87 -58.93 -23.68
C LEU A 92 -41.62 -58.61 -24.99
N GLY A 93 -42.53 -59.49 -25.39
CA GLY A 93 -43.35 -59.40 -26.59
C GLY A 93 -42.65 -59.85 -27.89
N GLU A 94 -43.44 -60.06 -28.95
CA GLU A 94 -42.97 -60.61 -30.24
C GLU A 94 -41.94 -59.72 -30.98
N THR A 95 -41.84 -58.44 -30.63
CA THR A 95 -40.82 -57.50 -31.15
C THR A 95 -39.77 -57.10 -30.11
N GLY A 96 -39.76 -57.75 -28.94
CA GLY A 96 -39.03 -57.35 -27.74
C GLY A 96 -37.51 -57.39 -27.90
N GLY A 97 -36.90 -56.22 -28.08
CA GLY A 97 -35.46 -56.05 -28.04
C GLY A 97 -34.89 -56.50 -26.68
N ALA A 98 -33.97 -57.45 -26.71
CA ALA A 98 -33.20 -57.87 -25.54
C ALA A 98 -32.42 -56.67 -24.97
N GLY A 99 -32.71 -56.27 -23.73
CA GLY A 99 -32.05 -55.13 -23.07
C GLY A 99 -32.00 -55.31 -21.56
N GLU A 100 -31.01 -54.66 -20.92
CA GLU A 100 -30.95 -54.60 -19.47
C GLU A 100 -32.09 -53.73 -18.95
N LEU A 101 -32.76 -54.19 -17.89
CA LEU A 101 -33.90 -53.47 -17.31
C LEU A 101 -33.48 -52.76 -16.02
N SER A 102 -33.95 -51.53 -15.85
CA SER A 102 -33.89 -50.81 -14.57
C SER A 102 -35.30 -50.57 -14.05
N LEU A 103 -35.59 -51.07 -12.85
CA LEU A 103 -36.87 -50.92 -12.17
C LEU A 103 -36.75 -49.90 -11.04
N LEU A 104 -37.51 -48.81 -11.14
CA LEU A 104 -37.49 -47.68 -10.23
C LEU A 104 -38.82 -47.63 -9.46
N PRO A 105 -38.84 -48.06 -8.18
CA PRO A 105 -40.04 -47.98 -7.35
C PRO A 105 -40.31 -46.53 -6.93
N ILE A 106 -41.52 -46.04 -7.19
CA ILE A 106 -41.98 -44.71 -6.81
C ILE A 106 -42.94 -44.86 -5.63
N LYS A 107 -42.56 -44.28 -4.49
CA LYS A 107 -43.37 -44.29 -3.27
C LYS A 107 -44.41 -43.19 -3.32
N GLY A 108 -45.64 -43.53 -2.96
CA GLY A 108 -46.68 -42.53 -2.79
C GLY A 108 -46.74 -41.95 -1.38
N SER A 109 -47.81 -41.21 -1.12
CA SER A 109 -47.98 -40.41 0.11
C SER A 109 -47.97 -41.21 1.42
N ARG A 110 -48.24 -42.52 1.37
CA ARG A 110 -48.23 -43.43 2.53
C ARG A 110 -46.90 -44.16 2.72
N GLY A 111 -45.87 -43.85 1.93
CA GLY A 111 -44.54 -44.46 1.99
C GLY A 111 -44.44 -45.86 1.35
N THR A 112 -45.56 -46.42 0.90
CA THR A 112 -45.64 -47.64 0.09
C THR A 112 -45.34 -47.34 -1.37
N VAL A 113 -44.73 -48.29 -2.08
CA VAL A 113 -44.49 -48.18 -3.52
C VAL A 113 -45.84 -48.26 -4.25
N GLU A 114 -46.25 -47.18 -4.89
CA GLU A 114 -47.54 -47.08 -5.62
C GLU A 114 -47.34 -47.29 -7.13
N PHE A 115 -46.18 -46.90 -7.66
CA PHE A 115 -45.83 -47.09 -9.07
C PHE A 115 -44.45 -47.72 -9.23
N LEU A 116 -44.25 -48.41 -10.34
CA LEU A 116 -42.99 -49.01 -10.74
C LEU A 116 -42.68 -48.60 -12.17
N LEU A 117 -41.60 -47.84 -12.33
CA LEU A 117 -41.11 -47.40 -13.63
C LEU A 117 -40.05 -48.39 -14.13
N VAL A 118 -40.29 -48.99 -15.29
CA VAL A 118 -39.40 -49.97 -15.93
C VAL A 118 -38.77 -49.31 -17.14
N LYS A 119 -37.45 -49.20 -17.14
CA LYS A 119 -36.66 -48.64 -18.24
C LYS A 119 -35.82 -49.72 -18.91
N THR A 120 -35.77 -49.76 -20.24
CA THR A 120 -34.82 -50.61 -20.97
C THR A 120 -33.60 -49.81 -21.42
N PHE A 121 -32.42 -50.41 -21.29
CA PHE A 121 -31.18 -49.91 -21.89
C PHE A 121 -30.71 -50.90 -22.97
N HIS A 122 -30.46 -50.40 -24.18
CA HIS A 122 -29.73 -51.14 -25.20
C HIS A 122 -28.26 -50.68 -25.16
N PRO A 123 -27.28 -51.57 -24.95
CA PRO A 123 -25.88 -51.21 -25.16
C PRO A 123 -25.70 -50.91 -26.65
N ASN A 124 -25.50 -49.64 -26.97
CA ASN A 124 -25.39 -49.12 -28.33
C ASN A 124 -24.34 -49.87 -29.16
N GLN A 125 -24.75 -50.25 -30.37
CA GLN A 125 -23.89 -50.58 -31.49
C GLN A 125 -23.04 -49.36 -31.86
N ASN A 126 -21.79 -49.30 -31.40
CA ASN A 126 -20.73 -48.46 -31.98
C ASN A 126 -19.37 -48.95 -31.48
N HIS A 127 -18.87 -50.06 -32.03
CA HIS A 127 -17.45 -50.36 -31.93
C HIS A 127 -16.68 -49.44 -32.89
N GLN A 128 -16.35 -48.23 -32.43
CA GLN A 128 -15.10 -47.61 -32.89
C GLN A 128 -13.95 -48.49 -32.35
N PRO A 129 -12.90 -48.78 -33.15
CA PRO A 129 -11.73 -49.48 -32.62
C PRO A 129 -11.19 -48.70 -31.42
N ALA A 130 -10.74 -49.39 -30.35
CA ALA A 130 -10.27 -48.76 -29.11
C ALA A 130 -9.23 -47.64 -29.34
N GLN A 131 -8.49 -47.72 -30.45
CA GLN A 131 -7.57 -46.71 -30.93
C GLN A 131 -8.27 -45.39 -31.32
N ALA A 132 -9.41 -45.43 -32.03
CA ALA A 132 -10.15 -44.23 -32.42
C ALA A 132 -10.79 -43.51 -31.23
N VAL A 133 -11.24 -44.26 -30.22
CA VAL A 133 -11.76 -43.68 -28.96
C VAL A 133 -10.63 -42.99 -28.19
N LEU A 134 -9.45 -43.59 -28.12
CA LEU A 134 -8.28 -43.00 -27.45
C LEU A 134 -7.79 -41.74 -28.15
N GLU A 135 -7.70 -41.74 -29.49
CA GLU A 135 -7.31 -40.55 -30.25
C GLU A 135 -8.31 -39.41 -30.05
N ASN A 136 -9.63 -39.69 -30.11
CA ASN A 136 -10.66 -38.69 -29.82
C ASN A 136 -10.56 -38.13 -28.40
N MET A 137 -10.26 -38.97 -27.39
CA MET A 137 -10.07 -38.50 -26.02
C MET A 137 -8.88 -37.55 -25.87
N LEU A 138 -7.78 -37.81 -26.59
CA LEU A 138 -6.60 -36.96 -26.58
C LEU A 138 -6.82 -35.65 -27.38
N ASP A 139 -7.63 -35.68 -28.43
CA ASP A 139 -8.03 -34.49 -29.20
C ASP A 139 -9.00 -33.57 -28.43
N CYS A 140 -9.78 -34.12 -27.49
CA CYS A 140 -10.61 -33.31 -26.60
C CYS A 140 -9.80 -32.60 -25.47
N ILE A 141 -8.51 -32.90 -25.31
CA ILE A 141 -7.67 -32.22 -24.33
C ILE A 141 -7.35 -30.81 -24.87
N PRO A 142 -7.67 -29.73 -24.12
CA PRO A 142 -7.45 -28.36 -24.59
C PRO A 142 -5.96 -27.97 -24.61
N ASP A 143 -5.13 -28.66 -23.83
CA ASP A 143 -3.68 -28.48 -23.84
C ASP A 143 -3.05 -29.29 -25.00
N ALA A 144 -1.89 -28.83 -25.48
CA ALA A 144 -1.18 -29.48 -26.56
C ALA A 144 -0.59 -30.81 -26.08
N VAL A 145 -0.89 -31.91 -26.77
CA VAL A 145 -0.45 -33.27 -26.42
C VAL A 145 0.43 -33.84 -27.52
N LEU A 146 1.54 -34.47 -27.12
CA LEU A 146 2.45 -35.19 -28.01
C LEU A 146 2.90 -36.49 -27.36
N SER A 147 2.80 -37.60 -28.09
CA SER A 147 3.30 -38.90 -27.64
C SER A 147 4.36 -39.46 -28.57
N SER A 148 5.26 -40.26 -27.99
CA SER A 148 6.37 -40.90 -28.67
C SER A 148 6.54 -42.34 -28.19
N ASP A 149 7.13 -43.19 -29.04
CA ASP A 149 7.48 -44.56 -28.70
C ASP A 149 8.73 -44.63 -27.78
N ARG A 150 9.13 -45.86 -27.41
CA ARG A 150 10.33 -46.10 -26.58
C ARG A 150 11.64 -45.61 -27.22
N LYS A 151 11.72 -45.48 -28.55
CA LYS A 151 12.89 -44.94 -29.25
C LYS A 151 12.86 -43.41 -29.34
N GLY A 152 11.80 -42.78 -28.85
CA GLY A 152 11.59 -41.33 -28.92
C GLY A 152 11.02 -40.87 -30.25
N ILE A 153 10.55 -41.78 -31.09
CA ILE A 153 9.89 -41.43 -32.35
C ILE A 153 8.47 -41.00 -32.07
N ILE A 154 8.06 -39.84 -32.58
CA ILE A 154 6.74 -39.28 -32.36
C ILE A 154 5.69 -40.14 -33.06
N THR A 155 4.71 -40.60 -32.28
CA THR A 155 3.62 -41.48 -32.74
C THR A 155 2.27 -40.79 -32.74
N TYR A 156 2.13 -39.66 -32.04
CA TYR A 156 0.87 -38.94 -31.93
C TYR A 156 1.09 -37.47 -31.57
N CYS A 157 0.25 -36.57 -32.11
CA CYS A 157 0.00 -35.25 -31.54
C CYS A 157 -1.46 -34.86 -31.79
N ASN A 158 -2.04 -34.09 -30.87
CA ASN A 158 -3.44 -33.63 -30.98
C ASN A 158 -3.56 -32.30 -31.74
N GLU A 159 -4.79 -31.91 -32.07
CA GLU A 159 -5.09 -30.64 -32.75
C GLU A 159 -4.58 -29.42 -31.95
N ALA A 160 -4.69 -29.43 -30.63
CA ALA A 160 -4.21 -28.34 -29.78
C ALA A 160 -2.69 -28.10 -29.92
N PHE A 161 -1.90 -29.16 -30.17
CA PHE A 161 -0.48 -29.04 -30.45
C PHE A 161 -0.21 -28.32 -31.77
N GLU A 162 -0.98 -28.63 -32.81
CA GLU A 162 -0.87 -27.98 -34.12
C GLU A 162 -1.20 -26.49 -34.02
N VAL A 163 -2.27 -26.15 -33.30
CA VAL A 163 -2.70 -24.76 -33.08
C VAL A 163 -1.67 -23.97 -32.27
N MET A 164 -1.12 -24.55 -31.20
CA MET A 164 -0.17 -23.87 -30.32
C MET A 164 1.18 -23.59 -31.00
N PHE A 165 1.74 -24.58 -31.71
CA PHE A 165 3.10 -24.49 -32.25
C PHE A 165 3.18 -24.26 -33.76
N GLY A 166 2.10 -24.48 -34.51
CA GLY A 166 2.02 -24.28 -35.96
C GLY A 166 2.63 -25.40 -36.81
N TYR A 167 2.87 -26.58 -36.23
CA TYR A 167 3.37 -27.77 -36.92
C TYR A 167 2.27 -28.81 -37.03
N SER A 168 2.02 -29.31 -38.25
CA SER A 168 1.01 -30.35 -38.47
C SER A 168 1.47 -31.72 -37.99
N ARG A 169 0.53 -32.60 -37.65
CA ARG A 169 0.77 -33.99 -37.27
C ARG A 169 1.57 -34.74 -38.32
N ALA A 170 1.26 -34.54 -39.60
CA ALA A 170 1.99 -35.16 -40.70
C ALA A 170 3.48 -34.77 -40.75
N GLU A 171 3.83 -33.55 -40.31
CA GLU A 171 5.23 -33.09 -40.24
C GLU A 171 5.97 -33.65 -39.01
N LEU A 172 5.25 -33.97 -37.94
CA LEU A 172 5.84 -34.38 -36.65
C LEU A 172 5.95 -35.89 -36.48
N ILE A 173 4.99 -36.66 -37.02
CA ILE A 173 4.98 -38.12 -36.90
C ILE A 173 6.23 -38.71 -37.57
N GLY A 174 6.91 -39.62 -36.86
CA GLY A 174 8.14 -40.24 -37.35
C GLY A 174 9.42 -39.45 -37.04
N LEU A 175 9.34 -38.21 -36.55
CA LEU A 175 10.50 -37.46 -36.10
C LEU A 175 10.97 -37.93 -34.71
N ASP A 176 12.27 -37.78 -34.46
CA ASP A 176 12.84 -37.96 -33.13
C ASP A 176 12.48 -36.76 -32.25
N ARG A 177 11.83 -37.01 -31.11
CA ARG A 177 11.41 -35.98 -30.17
C ARG A 177 12.55 -35.09 -29.65
N ARG A 178 13.80 -35.58 -29.67
CA ARG A 178 15.00 -34.83 -29.28
C ARG A 178 15.36 -33.75 -30.29
N ASN A 179 14.84 -33.86 -31.51
CA ASN A 179 15.04 -32.93 -32.61
C ASN A 179 13.75 -32.19 -32.96
N LEU A 180 12.83 -32.07 -32.00
CA LEU A 180 11.59 -31.31 -32.19
C LEU A 180 11.92 -29.85 -32.57
N PRO A 181 11.28 -29.30 -33.60
CA PRO A 181 11.59 -27.95 -34.09
C PRO A 181 11.15 -26.84 -33.10
N ILE A 182 10.36 -27.19 -32.08
CA ILE A 182 9.95 -26.28 -31.00
C ILE A 182 11.02 -26.06 -29.93
N LEU A 183 12.12 -26.82 -29.96
CA LEU A 183 13.18 -26.76 -28.94
C LEU A 183 14.13 -25.58 -29.17
N PRO A 184 14.44 -24.76 -28.15
CA PRO A 184 15.42 -23.69 -28.27
C PRO A 184 16.85 -24.23 -28.39
N ALA A 185 17.72 -23.52 -29.11
CA ALA A 185 19.07 -23.98 -29.49
C ALA A 185 20.05 -24.20 -28.31
N PHE A 186 19.75 -23.67 -27.12
CA PHE A 186 20.69 -23.58 -25.99
C PHE A 186 20.43 -24.58 -24.83
N ASP A 187 19.45 -25.48 -24.94
CA ASP A 187 18.97 -26.27 -23.79
C ASP A 187 19.34 -27.77 -23.81
N LYS A 188 20.54 -28.13 -24.30
CA LYS A 188 20.92 -29.55 -24.50
C LYS A 188 21.22 -30.30 -23.20
N ASP A 189 21.82 -29.64 -22.21
CA ASP A 189 22.20 -30.27 -20.95
C ASP A 189 20.98 -30.55 -20.05
N ALA A 190 20.03 -29.61 -19.97
CA ALA A 190 18.80 -29.80 -19.21
C ALA A 190 17.92 -30.89 -19.83
N GLN A 191 17.85 -30.96 -21.16
CA GLN A 191 17.16 -32.05 -21.87
C GLN A 191 17.71 -33.42 -21.50
N SER A 192 19.04 -33.58 -21.46
CA SER A 192 19.68 -34.86 -21.10
C SER A 192 19.26 -35.34 -19.70
N SER A 193 19.19 -34.44 -18.72
CA SER A 193 18.76 -34.76 -17.35
C SER A 193 17.29 -35.18 -17.27
N ILE A 194 16.41 -34.50 -18.02
CA ILE A 194 14.98 -34.79 -18.11
C ILE A 194 14.75 -36.18 -18.70
N TYR A 195 15.44 -36.50 -19.80
CA TYR A 195 15.32 -37.81 -20.45
C TYR A 195 15.85 -38.95 -19.60
N THR A 196 16.90 -38.73 -18.82
CA THR A 196 17.43 -39.73 -17.89
C THR A 196 16.39 -40.11 -16.83
N ARG A 197 15.68 -39.13 -16.26
CA ARG A 197 14.62 -39.34 -15.27
C ARG A 197 13.40 -40.04 -15.88
N LEU A 198 12.98 -39.63 -17.08
CA LEU A 198 11.90 -40.29 -17.82
C LEU A 198 12.24 -41.75 -18.16
N ALA A 199 13.50 -42.05 -18.51
CA ALA A 199 13.97 -43.41 -18.78
C ALA A 199 14.00 -44.29 -17.52
N ALA A 200 14.25 -43.69 -16.35
CA ALA A 200 14.09 -44.35 -15.05
C ALA A 200 12.60 -44.56 -14.67
N GLY A 201 11.67 -44.03 -15.46
CA GLY A 201 10.24 -44.18 -15.26
C GLY A 201 9.60 -43.15 -14.34
N GLU A 202 10.32 -42.07 -14.02
CA GLU A 202 9.78 -40.92 -13.29
C GLU A 202 8.93 -40.05 -14.21
N ALA A 203 7.81 -39.53 -13.71
CA ALA A 203 7.06 -38.48 -14.38
C ALA A 203 7.60 -37.10 -13.99
N ILE A 204 7.56 -36.16 -14.93
CA ILE A 204 7.92 -34.76 -14.72
C ILE A 204 6.64 -33.94 -14.85
N TYR A 205 6.40 -33.08 -13.87
CA TYR A 205 5.22 -32.22 -13.84
C TYR A 205 5.65 -30.76 -13.82
N ASN A 206 4.88 -29.93 -14.51
CA ASN A 206 4.99 -28.47 -14.49
C ASN A 206 6.42 -27.92 -14.75
N TYR A 207 7.17 -28.53 -15.67
CA TYR A 207 8.47 -28.01 -16.06
C TYR A 207 8.28 -26.78 -16.95
N GLU A 208 8.50 -25.60 -16.38
CA GLU A 208 8.39 -24.34 -17.11
C GLU A 208 9.62 -24.08 -17.98
N THR A 209 9.39 -23.75 -19.24
CA THR A 209 10.46 -23.51 -20.22
C THR A 209 9.91 -22.72 -21.40
N VAL A 210 10.80 -22.25 -22.28
CA VAL A 210 10.41 -21.55 -23.50
C VAL A 210 10.46 -22.52 -24.68
N ARG A 211 9.42 -22.49 -25.51
CA ARG A 211 9.37 -23.22 -26.79
C ARG A 211 9.13 -22.24 -27.92
N LEU A 212 9.52 -22.65 -29.13
CA LEU A 212 9.40 -21.82 -30.33
C LEU A 212 8.25 -22.32 -31.19
N THR A 213 7.43 -21.41 -31.69
CA THR A 213 6.47 -21.73 -32.76
C THR A 213 7.19 -21.85 -34.11
N ARG A 214 6.49 -22.31 -35.14
CA ARG A 214 7.00 -22.35 -36.52
C ARG A 214 7.52 -21.00 -37.04
N GLY A 215 6.96 -19.90 -36.55
CA GLY A 215 7.40 -18.54 -36.89
C GLY A 215 8.61 -18.05 -36.09
N GLY A 216 9.18 -18.88 -35.21
CA GLY A 216 10.26 -18.50 -34.29
C GLY A 216 9.81 -17.65 -33.10
N ILE A 217 8.50 -17.56 -32.84
CA ILE A 217 7.97 -16.78 -31.72
C ILE A 217 8.17 -17.61 -30.43
N PRO A 218 8.78 -17.05 -29.37
CA PRO A 218 8.90 -17.72 -28.09
C PRO A 218 7.56 -17.76 -27.35
N LEU A 219 7.21 -18.94 -26.84
CA LEU A 219 6.08 -19.19 -25.95
C LEU A 219 6.58 -19.73 -24.62
N ASP A 220 6.08 -19.16 -23.52
CA ASP A 220 6.29 -19.73 -22.20
C ASP A 220 5.33 -20.91 -22.03
N VAL A 221 5.88 -22.10 -21.80
CA VAL A 221 5.09 -23.32 -21.65
C VAL A 221 5.42 -24.05 -20.36
N SER A 222 4.39 -24.64 -19.74
CA SER A 222 4.53 -25.61 -18.66
C SER A 222 4.38 -27.01 -19.25
N ILE A 223 5.42 -27.83 -19.13
CA ILE A 223 5.48 -29.17 -19.73
C ILE A 223 5.35 -30.24 -18.65
N SER A 224 4.38 -31.14 -18.83
CA SER A 224 4.28 -32.37 -18.04
C SER A 224 4.56 -33.58 -18.93
N MET A 225 5.55 -34.39 -18.56
CA MET A 225 6.00 -35.55 -19.33
C MET A 225 5.83 -36.83 -18.50
N THR A 226 5.12 -37.80 -19.04
CA THR A 226 4.76 -39.04 -18.34
C THR A 226 5.15 -40.27 -19.18
N PRO A 227 5.80 -41.30 -18.59
CA PRO A 227 6.06 -42.56 -19.28
C PRO A 227 4.78 -43.40 -19.44
N ILE A 228 4.54 -43.86 -20.66
CA ILE A 228 3.49 -44.82 -21.00
C ILE A 228 4.00 -46.22 -20.65
N ARG A 229 3.19 -47.01 -19.94
CA ARG A 229 3.55 -48.36 -19.50
C ARG A 229 2.58 -49.40 -20.05
N GLU A 230 3.10 -50.52 -20.55
CA GLU A 230 2.31 -51.69 -20.92
C GLU A 230 2.34 -52.72 -19.78
N GLN A 231 1.17 -53.29 -19.46
CA GLN A 231 0.95 -54.23 -18.34
C GLN A 231 1.55 -53.76 -16.99
N GLY A 232 1.67 -52.45 -16.80
CA GLY A 232 2.17 -51.81 -15.57
C GLY A 232 3.67 -51.94 -15.30
N LYS A 233 4.47 -52.56 -16.18
CA LYS A 233 5.89 -52.83 -15.88
C LYS A 233 6.87 -52.26 -16.90
N GLU A 234 6.61 -52.38 -18.20
CA GLU A 234 7.55 -51.91 -19.24
C GLU A 234 7.14 -50.55 -19.81
N ILE A 235 8.10 -49.63 -19.92
CA ILE A 235 7.90 -48.32 -20.55
C ILE A 235 7.87 -48.51 -22.06
N THR A 236 6.73 -48.24 -22.69
CA THR A 236 6.51 -48.40 -24.14
C THR A 236 6.55 -47.08 -24.90
N GLY A 237 6.48 -45.95 -24.18
CA GLY A 237 6.52 -44.62 -24.78
C GLY A 237 6.48 -43.50 -23.75
N LEU A 238 6.30 -42.28 -24.23
CA LEU A 238 6.22 -41.07 -23.42
C LEU A 238 5.15 -40.15 -23.97
N THR A 239 4.28 -39.64 -23.10
CA THR A 239 3.28 -38.60 -23.41
C THR A 239 3.67 -37.30 -22.75
N SER A 240 3.64 -36.21 -23.50
CA SER A 240 3.95 -34.86 -23.06
C SER A 240 2.73 -33.96 -23.26
N VAL A 241 2.38 -33.19 -22.24
CA VAL A 241 1.34 -32.16 -22.28
C VAL A 241 2.02 -30.80 -22.14
N TYR A 242 1.70 -29.88 -23.04
CA TYR A 242 2.22 -28.53 -23.08
C TYR A 242 1.06 -27.58 -22.82
N LYS A 243 1.20 -26.79 -21.77
CA LYS A 243 0.25 -25.74 -21.41
C LYS A 243 0.88 -24.39 -21.67
N ASP A 244 0.22 -23.54 -22.46
CA ASP A 244 0.65 -22.15 -22.63
C ASP A 244 0.43 -21.38 -21.31
N ILE A 245 1.50 -20.81 -20.79
CA ILE A 245 1.49 -20.00 -19.56
C ILE A 245 1.94 -18.56 -19.84
N THR A 246 2.00 -18.15 -21.11
CA THR A 246 2.48 -16.83 -21.54
C THR A 246 1.63 -15.70 -20.96
N GLU A 247 0.30 -15.80 -21.05
CA GLU A 247 -0.61 -14.79 -20.48
C GLU A 247 -0.53 -14.77 -18.94
N HIS A 248 -0.43 -15.95 -18.32
CA HIS A 248 -0.29 -16.08 -16.87
C HIS A 248 0.97 -15.36 -16.37
N LYS A 249 2.12 -15.62 -17.00
CA LYS A 249 3.39 -14.95 -16.68
C LYS A 249 3.36 -13.45 -16.96
N ARG A 250 2.72 -13.01 -18.04
CA ARG A 250 2.58 -11.57 -18.34
C ARG A 250 1.80 -10.85 -17.24
N THR A 251 0.67 -11.41 -16.81
CA THR A 251 -0.15 -10.81 -15.75
C THR A 251 0.60 -10.81 -14.42
N GLN A 252 1.26 -11.92 -14.08
CA GLN A 252 2.05 -12.01 -12.85
C GLN A 252 3.20 -11.00 -12.84
N ASN A 253 3.95 -10.89 -13.93
CA ASN A 253 5.05 -9.93 -14.05
C ASN A 253 4.54 -8.48 -14.02
N ALA A 254 3.41 -8.18 -14.66
CA ALA A 254 2.80 -6.85 -14.62
C ALA A 254 2.37 -6.45 -13.20
N ILE A 255 1.80 -7.38 -12.43
CA ILE A 255 1.48 -7.15 -11.01
C ILE A 255 2.76 -6.89 -10.21
N GLN A 256 3.78 -7.73 -10.36
CA GLN A 256 5.05 -7.57 -9.65
C GLN A 256 5.75 -6.26 -10.00
N GLU A 257 5.77 -5.87 -11.27
CA GLU A 257 6.35 -4.61 -11.72
C GLU A 257 5.57 -3.41 -11.16
N SER A 258 4.24 -3.49 -11.16
CA SER A 258 3.37 -2.49 -10.55
C SER A 258 3.66 -2.35 -9.05
N GLU A 259 3.70 -3.45 -8.30
CA GLU A 259 4.03 -3.45 -6.87
C GLU A 259 5.42 -2.88 -6.58
N ALA A 260 6.43 -3.27 -7.37
CA ALA A 260 7.79 -2.75 -7.24
C ALA A 260 7.83 -1.25 -7.52
N ARG A 261 7.10 -0.78 -8.54
CA ARG A 261 6.98 0.64 -8.88
C ARG A 261 6.28 1.43 -7.78
N TYR A 262 5.18 0.91 -7.22
CA TYR A 262 4.50 1.51 -6.07
C TYR A 262 5.41 1.60 -4.85
N LYS A 263 6.16 0.52 -4.53
CA LYS A 263 7.15 0.52 -3.45
C LYS A 263 8.24 1.56 -3.67
N LEU A 264 8.77 1.68 -4.89
CA LEU A 264 9.82 2.66 -5.20
C LEU A 264 9.32 4.11 -5.07
N ILE A 265 8.11 4.40 -5.56
CA ILE A 265 7.49 5.73 -5.46
C ILE A 265 7.24 6.08 -3.99
N THR A 266 6.64 5.18 -3.23
CA THR A 266 6.29 5.43 -1.82
C THR A 266 7.51 5.48 -0.89
N SER A 267 8.58 4.73 -1.20
CA SER A 267 9.81 4.71 -0.39
C SER A 267 10.70 5.93 -0.61
N ASN A 268 10.62 6.58 -1.79
CA ASN A 268 11.38 7.80 -2.10
C ASN A 268 10.57 9.09 -1.88
N MET A 269 9.32 9.01 -1.42
CA MET A 269 8.54 10.18 -1.07
C MET A 269 9.05 10.79 0.24
N THR A 270 9.71 11.93 0.15
CA THR A 270 10.18 12.69 1.32
C THR A 270 9.02 13.28 2.13
N GLU A 271 7.88 13.52 1.49
CA GLU A 271 6.69 14.07 2.16
C GLU A 271 5.95 12.98 2.96
N MET A 272 5.30 13.39 4.05
CA MET A 272 4.47 12.53 4.87
C MET A 272 3.08 12.45 4.27
N ILE A 273 2.72 11.32 3.70
CA ILE A 273 1.43 11.13 3.03
C ILE A 273 0.56 10.24 3.90
N ALA A 274 -0.68 10.65 4.13
CA ALA A 274 -1.68 9.85 4.82
C ALA A 274 -3.02 9.88 4.10
N LEU A 275 -3.74 8.77 4.16
CA LEU A 275 -5.16 8.71 3.79
C LEU A 275 -5.97 8.65 5.08
N LEU A 276 -6.97 9.51 5.21
CA LEU A 276 -7.84 9.58 6.38
C LEU A 276 -9.29 9.24 6.03
N ASP A 277 -10.02 8.66 6.98
CA ASP A 277 -11.47 8.47 6.91
C ASP A 277 -12.26 9.77 7.22
N ASN A 278 -13.60 9.67 7.20
CA ASN A 278 -14.53 10.76 7.55
C ASN A 278 -14.28 11.33 8.95
N GLU A 279 -13.75 10.53 9.87
CA GLU A 279 -13.51 10.89 11.27
C GLU A 279 -12.01 11.20 11.52
N ARG A 280 -11.26 11.48 10.45
CA ARG A 280 -9.83 11.84 10.46
C ARG A 280 -8.93 10.74 11.03
N ARG A 281 -9.35 9.49 10.99
CA ARG A 281 -8.50 8.35 11.37
C ARG A 281 -7.63 7.89 10.21
N TYR A 282 -6.39 7.51 10.52
CA TYR A 282 -5.46 6.99 9.53
C TYR A 282 -5.93 5.67 8.92
N LEU A 283 -6.17 5.66 7.61
CA LEU A 283 -6.39 4.46 6.78
C LEU A 283 -5.10 3.97 6.12
N PHE A 284 -4.18 4.91 5.86
CA PHE A 284 -2.87 4.66 5.29
C PHE A 284 -1.92 5.76 5.74
N VAL A 285 -0.65 5.39 5.95
CA VAL A 285 0.46 6.33 6.17
C VAL A 285 1.67 5.85 5.36
N SER A 286 2.41 6.78 4.76
CA SER A 286 3.65 6.47 4.07
C SER A 286 4.77 6.11 5.05
N PRO A 287 5.80 5.36 4.60
CA PRO A 287 6.97 5.01 5.44
C PRO A 287 7.71 6.24 6.01
N SER A 288 7.55 7.41 5.38
CA SER A 288 8.14 8.66 5.87
C SER A 288 7.64 9.06 7.27
N TYR A 289 6.46 8.59 7.73
CA TYR A 289 6.02 8.76 9.12
C TYR A 289 6.96 8.09 10.13
N GLU A 290 7.44 6.88 9.84
CA GLU A 290 8.39 6.19 10.71
C GLU A 290 9.73 6.92 10.73
N SER A 291 10.27 7.25 9.56
CA SER A 291 11.57 7.94 9.48
C SER A 291 11.57 9.34 10.09
N LYS A 292 10.47 10.10 9.99
CA LYS A 292 10.39 11.50 10.44
C LYS A 292 9.84 11.65 11.85
N LEU A 293 8.80 10.89 12.19
CA LEU A 293 8.06 11.02 13.46
C LEU A 293 8.34 9.87 14.44
N GLY A 294 8.92 8.76 13.97
CA GLY A 294 9.27 7.60 14.80
C GLY A 294 8.11 6.64 15.08
N TYR A 295 6.94 6.85 14.48
CA TYR A 295 5.81 5.93 14.61
C TYR A 295 5.80 4.93 13.47
N ARG A 296 5.62 3.66 13.81
CA ARG A 296 5.35 2.65 12.80
C ARG A 296 3.93 2.81 12.24
N PRO A 297 3.68 2.44 10.98
CA PRO A 297 2.35 2.53 10.39
C PRO A 297 1.26 1.90 11.26
N GLU A 298 1.55 0.75 11.86
CA GLU A 298 0.59 -0.03 12.66
C GLU A 298 0.16 0.71 13.94
N GLU A 299 0.98 1.62 14.46
CA GLU A 299 0.66 2.44 15.65
C GLU A 299 -0.28 3.61 15.31
N LEU A 300 -0.26 4.05 14.05
CA LEU A 300 -1.05 5.18 13.56
C LEU A 300 -2.40 4.74 13.00
N LEU A 301 -2.45 3.59 12.32
CA LEU A 301 -3.68 3.11 11.68
C LEU A 301 -4.85 3.03 12.66
N GLY A 302 -5.99 3.62 12.27
CA GLY A 302 -7.20 3.70 13.10
C GLY A 302 -7.17 4.78 14.20
N GLN A 303 -6.03 5.40 14.49
CA GLN A 303 -5.97 6.53 15.42
C GLN A 303 -6.41 7.82 14.75
N CYS A 304 -7.04 8.71 15.50
CA CYS A 304 -7.41 10.04 15.03
C CYS A 304 -6.16 10.95 14.95
N ALA A 305 -5.98 11.63 13.82
CA ALA A 305 -4.81 12.49 13.57
C ALA A 305 -4.63 13.61 14.62
N ASP A 306 -5.74 14.15 15.15
CA ASP A 306 -5.73 15.22 16.17
C ASP A 306 -4.97 14.83 17.44
N ARG A 307 -4.88 13.53 17.75
CA ARG A 307 -4.17 13.02 18.94
C ARG A 307 -2.68 13.35 18.92
N PHE A 308 -2.10 13.50 17.73
CA PHE A 308 -0.67 13.71 17.56
C PHE A 308 -0.31 15.19 17.33
N VAL A 309 -1.29 16.08 17.43
CA VAL A 309 -1.08 17.53 17.34
C VAL A 309 -0.71 18.07 18.72
N TYR A 310 0.31 18.94 18.77
CA TYR A 310 0.68 19.62 20.00
C TYR A 310 -0.49 20.45 20.55
N SER A 311 -0.69 20.42 21.87
CA SER A 311 -1.91 20.90 22.52
C SER A 311 -2.26 22.37 22.25
N GLU A 312 -1.25 23.25 22.17
CA GLU A 312 -1.46 24.67 21.84
C GLU A 312 -1.95 24.90 20.40
N ASP A 313 -1.60 23.99 19.48
CA ASP A 313 -1.95 24.11 18.07
C ASP A 313 -3.30 23.44 17.74
N ALA A 314 -3.79 22.57 18.62
CA ALA A 314 -4.96 21.69 18.38
C ALA A 314 -6.26 22.45 18.04
N LEU A 315 -6.49 23.62 18.64
CA LEU A 315 -7.69 24.43 18.33
C LEU A 315 -7.60 25.04 16.92
N ARG A 316 -6.44 25.61 16.57
CA ARG A 316 -6.19 26.20 15.26
C ARG A 316 -6.24 25.14 14.16
N PHE A 317 -5.66 23.98 14.43
CA PHE A 317 -5.65 22.83 13.54
C PHE A 317 -7.05 22.35 13.20
N ARG A 318 -7.89 22.06 14.20
CA ARG A 318 -9.28 21.64 14.00
C ARG A 318 -10.12 22.64 13.22
N LYS A 319 -9.96 23.94 13.52
CA LYS A 319 -10.67 24.99 12.78
C LYS A 319 -10.31 24.97 11.29
N LYS A 320 -9.01 24.85 10.97
CA LYS A 320 -8.53 24.78 9.59
C LYS A 320 -8.96 23.50 8.85
N LEU A 321 -9.02 22.37 9.55
CA LEU A 321 -9.55 21.13 8.99
C LEU A 321 -11.05 21.18 8.69
N ALA A 322 -11.85 21.83 9.54
CA ALA A 322 -13.28 21.99 9.30
C ALA A 322 -13.57 22.86 8.06
N GLU A 323 -12.71 23.85 7.78
CA GLU A 323 -12.82 24.69 6.58
C GLU A 323 -12.59 23.86 5.29
N THR A 324 -11.81 22.78 5.34
CA THR A 324 -11.51 21.94 4.16
C THR A 324 -12.70 21.08 3.72
N ASP A 325 -13.66 20.83 4.61
CA ASP A 325 -14.91 20.11 4.28
C ASP A 325 -15.86 20.92 3.37
N THR A 326 -15.56 22.21 3.18
CA THR A 326 -16.28 23.10 2.26
C THR A 326 -15.73 23.09 0.82
N GLY A 327 -14.71 22.27 0.54
CA GLY A 327 -14.11 22.12 -0.80
C GLY A 327 -12.97 23.10 -1.11
N MET A 328 -12.56 23.94 -0.16
CA MET A 328 -11.39 24.80 -0.31
C MET A 328 -10.11 24.08 0.17
N SER A 329 -9.08 24.03 -0.69
CA SER A 329 -7.76 23.52 -0.30
C SER A 329 -7.06 24.53 0.60
N HIS A 330 -6.73 24.11 1.82
CA HIS A 330 -6.02 24.95 2.79
C HIS A 330 -4.75 24.24 3.28
N SER A 331 -3.70 25.04 3.50
CA SER A 331 -2.53 24.61 4.25
C SER A 331 -2.65 25.04 5.72
N VAL A 332 -2.15 24.21 6.62
CA VAL A 332 -2.03 24.52 8.05
C VAL A 332 -0.63 24.16 8.54
N GLU A 333 0.01 25.10 9.24
CA GLU A 333 1.26 24.86 9.94
C GLU A 333 0.99 24.51 11.40
N TYR A 334 1.56 23.43 11.89
CA TYR A 334 1.39 22.96 13.27
C TYR A 334 2.58 22.13 13.72
N ARG A 335 2.69 21.93 15.03
CA ARG A 335 3.67 21.04 15.65
C ARG A 335 3.05 19.66 15.85
N HIS A 336 3.68 18.65 15.24
CA HIS A 336 3.34 17.24 15.42
C HIS A 336 4.22 16.62 16.50
N LEU A 337 3.61 15.84 17.40
CA LEU A 337 4.29 15.09 18.44
C LEU A 337 4.99 13.88 17.84
N LYS A 338 6.30 13.72 18.06
CA LYS A 338 7.05 12.52 17.72
C LYS A 338 6.89 11.43 18.77
N ALA A 339 7.19 10.18 18.42
CA ALA A 339 7.13 9.04 19.33
C ALA A 339 8.05 9.20 20.56
N ASP A 340 9.14 9.94 20.42
CA ASP A 340 10.09 10.27 21.50
C ASP A 340 9.72 11.51 22.33
N GLY A 341 8.56 12.13 22.04
CA GLY A 341 8.08 13.32 22.73
C GLY A 341 8.60 14.66 22.18
N ARG A 342 9.52 14.66 21.20
CA ARG A 342 9.95 15.90 20.52
C ARG A 342 8.85 16.41 19.58
N LEU A 343 9.03 17.64 19.11
CA LEU A 343 8.10 18.29 18.18
C LEU A 343 8.71 18.36 16.78
N LEU A 344 7.88 18.16 15.76
CA LEU A 344 8.20 18.40 14.36
C LEU A 344 7.28 19.48 13.81
N TRP A 345 7.83 20.50 13.15
CA TRP A 345 6.99 21.47 12.45
C TRP A 345 6.55 20.91 11.09
N VAL A 346 5.23 20.90 10.86
CA VAL A 346 4.61 20.34 9.68
C VAL A 346 3.71 21.36 9.01
N GLU A 347 3.89 21.58 7.71
CA GLU A 347 2.91 22.20 6.82
C GLU A 347 2.06 21.08 6.22
N LEU A 348 0.80 20.98 6.64
CA LEU A 348 -0.16 20.01 6.11
C LEU A 348 -1.04 20.64 5.05
N ARG A 349 -1.15 19.98 3.90
CA ARG A 349 -2.23 20.19 2.92
C ARG A 349 -3.17 19.02 2.96
N LEU A 350 -4.47 19.32 2.97
CA LEU A 350 -5.51 18.32 2.99
C LEU A 350 -6.39 18.46 1.75
N SER A 351 -6.64 17.36 1.05
CA SER A 351 -7.51 17.31 -0.13
C SER A 351 -8.61 16.28 0.06
N VAL A 352 -9.83 16.61 -0.36
CA VAL A 352 -10.98 15.71 -0.28
C VAL A 352 -10.99 14.77 -1.49
N LEU A 353 -11.01 13.47 -1.23
CA LEU A 353 -11.25 12.42 -2.20
C LEU A 353 -12.69 11.93 -2.00
N ALA A 354 -13.63 12.51 -2.74
CA ALA A 354 -15.02 12.05 -2.73
C ALA A 354 -15.17 10.86 -3.68
N SER A 355 -15.53 9.69 -3.17
CA SER A 355 -15.88 8.52 -3.99
C SER A 355 -17.12 7.85 -3.40
N GLY A 356 -18.21 7.79 -4.18
CA GLY A 356 -19.42 7.03 -3.81
C GLY A 356 -20.15 7.51 -2.55
N GLY A 357 -19.99 8.77 -2.13
CA GLY A 357 -20.65 9.32 -0.94
C GLY A 357 -19.89 9.17 0.38
N ILE A 358 -18.67 8.61 0.36
CA ILE A 358 -17.76 8.58 1.51
C ILE A 358 -16.64 9.59 1.24
N ASN A 359 -16.49 10.58 2.14
CA ASN A 359 -15.35 11.48 2.05
C ASN A 359 -14.11 10.78 2.62
N ARG A 360 -13.05 10.73 1.83
CA ARG A 360 -11.71 10.41 2.34
C ARG A 360 -10.85 11.64 2.17
N TYR A 361 -9.77 11.70 2.93
CA TYR A 361 -8.87 12.85 2.86
C TYR A 361 -7.44 12.42 2.59
N LEU A 362 -6.85 13.00 1.56
CA LEU A 362 -5.42 12.90 1.30
C LEU A 362 -4.71 14.01 2.07
N ALA A 363 -3.92 13.62 3.05
CA ALA A 363 -3.07 14.49 3.85
C ALA A 363 -1.64 14.42 3.31
N VAL A 364 -1.07 15.57 2.95
CA VAL A 364 0.32 15.70 2.52
C VAL A 364 1.01 16.68 3.48
N GLY A 365 1.90 16.14 4.31
CA GLY A 365 2.66 16.86 5.32
C GLY A 365 4.11 17.09 4.90
N ARG A 366 4.50 18.36 4.82
CA ARG A 366 5.89 18.76 4.58
C ARG A 366 6.55 19.16 5.89
N ASP A 367 7.76 18.65 6.12
CA ASP A 367 8.60 19.10 7.23
C ASP A 367 9.13 20.51 6.93
N ILE A 368 8.83 21.45 7.81
CA ILE A 368 9.25 22.85 7.71
C ILE A 368 10.11 23.27 8.91
N SER A 369 10.68 22.30 9.64
CA SER A 369 11.46 22.57 10.85
C SER A 369 12.69 23.44 10.58
N GLU A 370 13.42 23.16 9.49
CA GLU A 370 14.55 23.98 9.04
C GLU A 370 14.10 25.41 8.70
N ARG A 371 12.98 25.55 7.96
CA ARG A 371 12.40 26.85 7.63
C ARG A 371 12.08 27.65 8.89
N LYS A 372 11.46 27.01 9.89
CA LYS A 372 11.11 27.65 11.17
C LYS A 372 12.34 28.05 11.99
N GLN A 373 13.38 27.21 12.01
CA GLN A 373 14.64 27.54 12.67
C GLN A 373 15.33 28.74 12.00
N LEU A 374 15.32 28.79 10.66
CA LEU A 374 15.86 29.92 9.91
C LEU A 374 15.02 31.20 10.12
N GLU A 375 13.69 31.10 10.14
CA GLU A 375 12.79 32.22 10.47
C GLU A 375 13.10 32.76 11.88
N GLU A 376 13.26 31.90 12.87
CA GLU A 376 13.58 32.28 14.26
C GLU A 376 14.99 32.90 14.36
N GLN A 377 15.98 32.33 13.67
CA GLN A 377 17.31 32.92 13.57
C GLN A 377 17.30 34.29 12.91
N MET A 378 16.54 34.47 11.82
CA MET A 378 16.38 35.77 11.16
C MET A 378 15.72 36.78 12.10
N ILE A 379 14.68 36.38 12.83
CA ILE A 379 14.06 37.23 13.86
C ILE A 379 15.12 37.62 14.90
N HIS A 380 15.86 36.66 15.45
CA HIS A 380 16.90 36.95 16.44
C HIS A 380 17.98 37.90 15.89
N MET A 381 18.47 37.68 14.67
CA MET A 381 19.43 38.56 13.98
C MET A 381 18.87 39.96 13.70
N SER A 382 17.55 40.10 13.56
CA SER A 382 16.91 41.41 13.37
C SER A 382 16.88 42.26 14.65
N TYR A 383 17.06 41.64 15.83
CA TYR A 383 17.00 42.31 17.13
C TYR A 383 18.34 42.34 17.88
N TYR A 384 19.27 41.43 17.61
CA TYR A 384 20.54 41.29 18.33
C TYR A 384 21.76 41.32 17.39
N ASP A 385 22.88 41.84 17.87
CA ASP A 385 24.17 41.81 17.18
C ASP A 385 24.72 40.38 17.13
N THR A 386 25.11 39.93 15.95
CA THR A 386 25.52 38.53 15.71
C THR A 386 26.86 38.15 16.33
N ILE A 387 27.69 39.13 16.66
CA ILE A 387 29.00 38.88 17.26
C ILE A 387 28.88 38.92 18.78
N THR A 388 28.23 39.92 19.37
CA THR A 388 28.22 40.12 20.82
C THR A 388 26.99 39.56 21.52
N GLY A 389 25.89 39.29 20.79
CA GLY A 389 24.60 38.93 21.38
C GLY A 389 23.90 40.08 22.11
N ALA A 390 24.49 41.28 22.14
CA ALA A 390 23.83 42.48 22.69
C ALA A 390 22.71 42.94 21.74
N PRO A 391 21.64 43.59 22.25
CA PRO A 391 20.68 44.32 21.44
C PRO A 391 21.34 45.14 20.33
N ASN A 392 20.85 45.00 19.09
CA ASN A 392 21.30 45.84 17.99
C ASN A 392 20.68 47.25 18.09
N LEU A 393 21.04 48.15 17.18
CA LEU A 393 20.54 49.53 17.18
C LEU A 393 19.00 49.62 17.18
N TYR A 394 18.30 48.70 16.51
CA TYR A 394 16.84 48.70 16.45
C TYR A 394 16.23 48.36 17.81
N LEU A 395 16.60 47.22 18.39
CA LEU A 395 16.09 46.80 19.71
C LEU A 395 16.52 47.77 20.82
N PHE A 396 17.75 48.30 20.75
CA PHE A 396 18.25 49.27 21.71
C PHE A 396 17.41 50.56 21.70
N LYS A 397 17.12 51.11 20.51
CA LYS A 397 16.28 52.30 20.37
C LYS A 397 14.87 52.06 20.88
N ASP A 398 14.27 50.92 20.58
CA ASP A 398 12.93 50.57 21.07
C ASP A 398 12.87 50.55 22.61
N ARG A 399 13.83 49.85 23.24
CA ARG A 399 13.96 49.81 24.70
C ARG A 399 14.26 51.17 25.33
N LEU A 400 15.11 51.98 24.69
CA LEU A 400 15.39 53.34 25.16
C LEU A 400 14.14 54.23 25.08
N ASN A 401 13.36 54.12 24.00
CA ASN A 401 12.10 54.86 23.84
C ASN A 401 11.10 54.48 24.94
N GLU A 402 11.01 53.21 25.29
CA GLU A 402 10.19 52.73 26.41
C GLU A 402 10.72 53.23 27.77
N ALA A 403 12.04 53.18 27.96
CA ALA A 403 12.70 53.66 29.18
C ALA A 403 12.47 55.16 29.40
N VAL A 404 12.62 56.00 28.37
CA VAL A 404 12.34 57.45 28.45
C VAL A 404 10.86 57.72 28.73
N ARG A 405 9.94 56.97 28.11
CA ARG A 405 8.49 57.08 28.42
C ARG A 405 8.19 56.73 29.88
N THR A 406 8.83 55.69 30.40
CA THR A 406 8.70 55.26 31.80
C THR A 406 9.29 56.30 32.76
N ALA A 407 10.50 56.77 32.47
CA ALA A 407 11.19 57.84 33.20
C ALA A 407 10.34 59.12 33.28
N ARG A 408 9.73 59.53 32.17
CA ARG A 408 8.81 60.67 32.10
C ARG A 408 7.57 60.48 32.98
N ARG A 409 7.02 59.27 33.04
CA ARG A 409 5.82 58.95 33.82
C ARG A 409 6.08 58.94 35.32
N PHE A 410 7.25 58.47 35.75
CA PHE A 410 7.60 58.29 37.16
C PHE A 410 8.59 59.32 37.71
N TYR A 411 8.93 60.36 36.93
CA TYR A 411 9.90 61.41 37.29
C TYR A 411 11.26 60.84 37.73
N HIS A 412 11.75 59.82 37.02
CA HIS A 412 13.07 59.24 37.23
C HIS A 412 14.05 59.71 36.16
N GLY A 413 15.29 59.98 36.56
CA GLY A 413 16.36 60.28 35.60
C GLY A 413 16.95 59.02 34.98
N LEU A 414 17.50 59.18 33.78
CA LEU A 414 18.14 58.13 33.00
C LEU A 414 19.42 58.70 32.38
N ALA A 415 20.50 57.93 32.36
CA ALA A 415 21.72 58.32 31.67
C ALA A 415 21.98 57.38 30.50
N LEU A 416 22.37 57.96 29.36
CA LEU A 416 22.86 57.26 28.19
C LEU A 416 24.37 57.48 28.08
N PHE A 417 25.09 56.39 27.86
CA PHE A 417 26.53 56.34 27.62
C PHE A 417 26.76 55.84 26.20
N TYR A 418 27.43 56.64 25.38
CA TYR A 418 27.88 56.25 24.06
C TYR A 418 29.38 55.91 24.14
N VAL A 419 29.74 54.66 23.91
CA VAL A 419 31.08 54.11 24.16
C VAL A 419 31.70 53.73 22.82
N SER A 420 32.92 54.20 22.54
CA SER A 420 33.68 53.78 21.36
C SER A 420 35.07 53.29 21.77
N LEU A 421 35.43 52.09 21.31
CA LEU A 421 36.70 51.45 21.68
C LEU A 421 37.87 52.07 20.90
N ASP A 422 38.80 52.67 21.62
CA ASP A 422 39.92 53.37 21.03
C ASP A 422 40.95 52.39 20.47
N GLY A 423 41.26 52.51 19.18
CA GLY A 423 42.31 51.71 18.55
C GLY A 423 41.91 50.27 18.25
N PHE A 424 40.62 49.91 18.33
CA PHE A 424 40.11 48.59 17.96
C PHE A 424 40.54 48.13 16.55
N ARG A 425 40.59 49.06 15.58
CA ARG A 425 41.12 48.77 14.23
C ARG A 425 42.54 48.19 14.25
N LYS A 426 43.41 48.67 15.16
CA LYS A 426 44.79 48.16 15.29
C LYS A 426 44.80 46.71 15.79
N ILE A 427 43.84 46.32 16.64
CA ILE A 427 43.69 44.93 17.09
C ILE A 427 43.35 44.04 15.90
N ASN A 428 42.38 44.42 15.07
CA ASN A 428 42.03 43.66 13.86
C ASN A 428 43.23 43.53 12.90
N THR A 429 44.01 44.60 12.73
CA THR A 429 45.19 44.57 11.86
C THR A 429 46.31 43.69 12.43
N ALA A 430 46.52 43.69 13.74
CA ALA A 430 47.62 42.97 14.38
C ALA A 430 47.31 41.49 14.68
N TYR A 431 46.05 41.16 14.99
CA TYR A 431 45.64 39.84 15.50
C TYR A 431 44.53 39.17 14.69
N GLY A 432 44.01 39.83 13.65
CA GLY A 432 42.95 39.32 12.79
C GLY A 432 41.53 39.57 13.30
N TYR A 433 40.55 39.33 12.43
CA TYR A 433 39.13 39.61 12.70
C TYR A 433 38.52 38.69 13.76
N GLU A 434 38.97 37.44 13.87
CA GLU A 434 38.49 36.53 14.93
C GLU A 434 38.88 37.02 16.32
N ALA A 435 40.12 37.50 16.49
CA ALA A 435 40.58 38.10 17.73
C ALA A 435 39.79 39.39 18.04
N GLY A 436 39.53 40.23 17.04
CA GLY A 436 38.64 41.39 17.19
C GLY A 436 37.23 41.03 17.65
N ASN A 437 36.64 39.98 17.07
CA ASN A 437 35.33 39.49 17.48
C ASN A 437 35.33 38.98 18.94
N ALA A 438 36.41 38.32 19.37
CA ALA A 438 36.58 37.90 20.76
C ALA A 438 36.67 39.12 21.72
N VAL A 439 37.40 40.17 21.33
CA VAL A 439 37.42 41.43 22.10
C VAL A 439 36.02 42.05 22.20
N LEU A 440 35.28 42.14 21.09
CA LEU A 440 33.94 42.71 21.09
C LEU A 440 32.97 41.94 22.01
N LYS A 441 33.06 40.61 22.01
CA LYS A 441 32.30 39.75 22.95
C LYS A 441 32.66 40.06 24.40
N ALA A 442 33.95 40.06 24.72
CA ALA A 442 34.43 40.35 26.08
C ALA A 442 34.06 41.76 26.55
N VAL A 443 34.10 42.76 25.66
CA VAL A 443 33.62 44.13 25.94
C VAL A 443 32.14 44.12 26.29
N ALA A 444 31.30 43.45 25.49
CA ALA A 444 29.87 43.37 25.75
C ALA A 444 29.58 42.69 27.10
N GLU A 445 30.27 41.59 27.41
CA GLU A 445 30.19 40.89 28.70
C GLU A 445 30.58 41.78 29.88
N ARG A 446 31.71 42.51 29.77
CA ARG A 446 32.14 43.46 30.80
C ARG A 446 31.10 44.57 31.01
N LEU A 447 30.61 45.17 29.93
CA LEU A 447 29.56 46.20 30.01
C LEU A 447 28.28 45.67 30.67
N MET A 448 27.81 44.49 30.27
CA MET A 448 26.62 43.86 30.84
C MET A 448 26.80 43.55 32.33
N SER A 449 27.97 43.03 32.73
CA SER A 449 28.30 42.78 34.14
C SER A 449 28.38 44.06 34.97
N GLY A 450 28.83 45.16 34.36
CA GLY A 450 29.00 46.46 35.00
C GLY A 450 27.69 47.17 35.33
N ILE A 451 26.61 46.92 34.58
CA ILE A 451 25.35 47.68 34.71
C ILE A 451 24.29 47.05 35.62
N ARG A 452 24.40 45.76 35.98
CA ARG A 452 23.37 44.99 36.70
C ARG A 452 21.99 45.06 35.98
N GLU A 453 20.91 44.61 36.60
CA GLU A 453 19.54 44.61 36.01
C GLU A 453 18.91 46.00 35.79
N LYS A 454 19.66 47.10 35.95
CA LYS A 454 19.12 48.47 35.91
C LYS A 454 19.18 49.14 34.53
N GLY A 455 19.61 48.43 33.48
CA GLY A 455 19.80 49.04 32.17
C GLY A 455 19.94 48.06 31.02
N THR A 456 20.28 48.59 29.86
CA THR A 456 20.50 47.82 28.63
C THR A 456 21.82 48.24 27.99
N VAL A 457 22.62 47.25 27.57
CA VAL A 457 23.75 47.43 26.65
C VAL A 457 23.25 47.16 25.23
N GLY A 458 23.66 47.97 24.27
CA GLY A 458 23.49 47.72 22.84
C GLY A 458 24.81 47.87 22.11
N ARG A 459 24.91 47.22 20.95
CA ARG A 459 26.01 47.44 20.00
C ARG A 459 25.45 48.08 18.74
N ILE A 460 26.00 49.24 18.37
CA ILE A 460 25.46 50.04 17.27
C ILE A 460 26.11 49.63 15.95
N SER A 461 27.43 49.71 15.90
CA SER A 461 28.22 49.33 14.73
C SER A 461 29.68 49.18 15.14
N GLY A 462 30.45 48.33 14.44
CA GLY A 462 31.91 48.29 14.59
C GLY A 462 32.37 48.18 16.05
N ASP A 463 33.07 49.20 16.52
CA ASP A 463 33.63 49.36 17.86
C ASP A 463 32.78 50.25 18.80
N GLU A 464 31.52 50.51 18.45
CA GLU A 464 30.62 51.40 19.15
C GLU A 464 29.50 50.67 19.89
N PHE A 465 29.39 50.97 21.17
CA PHE A 465 28.41 50.43 22.10
C PHE A 465 27.60 51.57 22.72
N THR A 466 26.38 51.27 23.12
CA THR A 466 25.53 52.18 23.88
C THR A 466 25.08 51.49 25.15
N VAL A 467 24.97 52.25 26.22
CA VAL A 467 24.51 51.75 27.51
C VAL A 467 23.55 52.77 28.08
N TYR A 468 22.38 52.36 28.54
CA TYR A 468 21.54 53.26 29.33
C TYR A 468 21.21 52.64 30.69
N LEU A 469 21.05 53.49 31.71
CA LEU A 469 20.74 53.11 33.08
C LEU A 469 19.64 53.99 33.66
N HIS A 470 18.72 53.36 34.38
CA HIS A 470 17.67 54.06 35.12
C HIS A 470 18.15 54.49 36.52
N GLY A 471 17.39 55.41 37.13
CA GLY A 471 17.57 55.78 38.53
C GLY A 471 18.76 56.72 38.74
N ILE A 472 19.01 57.59 37.77
CA ILE A 472 20.02 58.64 37.86
C ILE A 472 19.37 59.84 38.53
N GLU A 473 19.89 60.25 39.68
CA GLU A 473 19.36 61.41 40.42
C GLU A 473 20.13 62.69 40.11
N ARG A 474 21.44 62.56 39.87
CA ARG A 474 22.34 63.69 39.58
C ARG A 474 23.28 63.32 38.44
N LYS A 475 23.69 64.32 37.63
CA LYS A 475 24.72 64.13 36.59
C LYS A 475 26.01 63.48 37.13
N GLN A 476 26.38 63.75 38.38
CA GLN A 476 27.54 63.14 39.03
C GLN A 476 27.41 61.61 39.19
N ASP A 477 26.20 61.07 39.29
CA ASP A 477 25.98 59.62 39.32
C ASP A 477 26.37 58.98 37.99
N ALA A 478 25.98 59.63 36.88
CA ALA A 478 26.34 59.21 35.54
C ALA A 478 27.86 59.26 35.33
N VAL A 479 28.53 60.33 35.80
CA VAL A 479 30.00 60.44 35.74
C VAL A 479 30.68 59.26 36.46
N ARG A 480 30.29 58.94 37.70
CA ARG A 480 30.86 57.80 38.44
C ARG A 480 30.66 56.46 37.73
N ILE A 481 29.54 56.30 37.04
CA ILE A 481 29.27 55.10 36.25
C ILE A 481 30.18 55.07 35.00
N ALA A 482 30.36 56.19 34.31
CA ALA A 482 31.25 56.28 33.16
C ALA A 482 32.70 55.99 33.54
N GLU A 483 33.17 56.51 34.67
CA GLU A 483 34.49 56.20 35.23
C GLU A 483 34.64 54.70 35.46
N ARG A 484 33.66 54.07 36.12
CA ARG A 484 33.66 52.62 36.35
C ARG A 484 33.65 51.82 35.04
N ILE A 485 32.88 52.24 34.04
CA ILE A 485 32.87 51.59 32.71
C ILE A 485 34.24 51.73 32.05
N ALA A 486 34.83 52.92 32.08
CA ALA A 486 36.15 53.17 31.51
C ALA A 486 37.24 52.31 32.19
N ASP A 487 37.24 52.25 33.52
CA ASP A 487 38.18 51.44 34.30
C ASP A 487 38.05 49.94 33.98
N GLN A 488 36.83 49.42 33.92
CA GLN A 488 36.57 48.02 33.56
C GLN A 488 37.02 47.68 32.13
N LEU A 489 36.86 48.62 31.20
CA LEU A 489 37.31 48.42 29.81
C LEU A 489 38.83 48.57 29.68
N ALA A 490 39.48 49.36 30.56
CA ALA A 490 40.92 49.53 30.57
C ALA A 490 41.70 48.29 31.07
N GLU A 491 41.04 47.39 31.80
CA GLU A 491 41.64 46.10 32.16
C GLU A 491 42.07 45.33 30.90
N PRO A 492 43.29 44.76 30.84
CA PRO A 492 43.75 44.07 29.64
C PRO A 492 42.81 42.93 29.22
N PHE A 493 42.59 42.78 27.91
CA PHE A 493 41.87 41.64 27.33
C PHE A 493 42.86 40.52 27.02
N ASP A 494 42.54 39.30 27.42
CA ASP A 494 43.34 38.13 27.05
C ASP A 494 43.00 37.67 25.63
N LEU A 495 43.97 37.79 24.72
CA LEU A 495 43.89 37.28 23.36
C LEU A 495 44.96 36.22 23.16
N GLN A 496 44.57 34.95 23.31
CA GLN A 496 45.46 33.78 23.13
C GLN A 496 46.71 33.83 24.05
N GLY A 497 46.55 34.24 25.31
CA GLY A 497 47.64 34.36 26.28
C GLY A 497 48.40 35.68 26.23
N LYS A 498 47.96 36.66 25.42
CA LYS A 498 48.53 38.00 25.35
C LYS A 498 47.57 39.01 25.95
N ALA A 499 48.05 39.76 26.94
CA ALA A 499 47.32 40.88 27.52
C ALA A 499 47.35 42.08 26.57
N VAL A 500 46.19 42.44 26.02
CA VAL A 500 46.03 43.59 25.11
C VAL A 500 45.25 44.70 25.82
N PRO A 501 45.87 45.86 26.10
CA PRO A 501 45.15 46.99 26.66
C PRO A 501 44.26 47.62 25.58
N LEU A 502 43.08 48.05 26.00
CA LEU A 502 42.12 48.77 25.17
C LEU A 502 41.51 49.87 26.02
N THR A 503 41.37 51.07 25.47
CA THR A 503 40.67 52.16 26.17
C THR A 503 39.37 52.47 25.44
N ALA A 504 38.49 53.24 26.07
CA ALA A 504 37.26 53.70 25.44
C ALA A 504 37.08 55.20 25.61
N SER A 505 36.55 55.83 24.56
CA SER A 505 36.01 57.18 24.62
C SER A 505 34.50 57.09 24.93
N ILE A 506 34.05 57.75 25.99
CA ILE A 506 32.67 57.65 26.48
C ILE A 506 31.99 59.02 26.44
N GLY A 507 30.85 59.15 25.78
CA GLY A 507 29.99 60.32 25.86
C GLY A 507 28.79 60.06 26.76
N ILE A 508 28.42 61.03 27.58
CA ILE A 508 27.34 60.89 28.55
C ILE A 508 26.28 61.95 28.28
N ALA A 509 25.01 61.56 28.21
CA ALA A 509 23.87 62.48 28.26
C ALA A 509 22.85 61.98 29.28
N VAL A 510 22.19 62.90 29.97
CA VAL A 510 21.29 62.63 31.10
C VAL A 510 19.91 63.19 30.81
N TYR A 511 18.90 62.32 30.83
CA TYR A 511 17.49 62.70 30.84
C TYR A 511 17.02 62.97 32.28
N PRO A 512 16.20 64.01 32.53
CA PRO A 512 15.70 65.00 31.56
C PRO A 512 16.60 66.24 31.40
N ASP A 513 17.73 66.32 32.09
CA ASP A 513 18.56 67.53 32.20
C ASP A 513 19.11 68.02 30.85
N ASP A 514 19.52 67.12 29.97
CA ASP A 514 20.15 67.44 28.69
C ASP A 514 19.16 67.45 27.51
N CYS A 515 18.05 66.72 27.62
CA CYS A 515 17.03 66.62 26.58
C CYS A 515 15.75 65.92 27.09
N LEU A 516 14.68 65.98 26.29
CA LEU A 516 13.34 65.47 26.67
C LEU A 516 12.88 64.23 25.89
N ASP A 517 13.66 63.76 24.92
CA ASP A 517 13.35 62.59 24.12
C ASP A 517 14.61 61.74 23.88
N SER A 518 14.38 60.50 23.47
CA SER A 518 15.42 59.49 23.25
C SER A 518 16.29 59.75 22.03
N VAL A 519 15.81 60.49 21.02
CA VAL A 519 16.58 60.81 19.81
C VAL A 519 17.64 61.84 20.15
N ALA A 520 17.23 62.95 20.76
CA ALA A 520 18.14 63.97 21.27
C ALA A 520 19.14 63.40 22.29
N LEU A 521 18.71 62.45 23.13
CA LEU A 521 19.59 61.82 24.11
C LEU A 521 20.74 61.04 23.44
N ILE A 522 20.43 60.30 22.37
CA ILE A 522 21.44 59.58 21.57
C ILE A 522 22.40 60.56 20.91
N ASP A 523 21.87 61.62 20.29
CA ASP A 523 22.68 62.59 19.56
C ASP A 523 23.62 63.35 20.51
N HIS A 524 23.14 63.76 21.68
CA HIS A 524 23.94 64.43 22.71
C HIS A 524 25.03 63.52 23.27
N ALA A 525 24.71 62.26 23.61
CA ALA A 525 25.71 61.30 24.08
C ALA A 525 26.76 60.99 22.99
N HIS A 526 26.35 60.90 21.73
CA HIS A 526 27.26 60.70 20.61
C HIS A 526 28.19 61.91 20.40
N ALA A 527 27.66 63.14 20.43
CA ALA A 527 28.46 64.36 20.35
C ALA A 527 29.48 64.45 21.49
N ALA A 528 29.08 64.12 22.71
CA ALA A 528 29.98 64.08 23.86
C ALA A 528 31.09 63.02 23.69
N MET A 529 30.77 61.84 23.14
CA MET A 529 31.77 60.79 22.85
C MET A 529 32.79 61.28 21.83
N PHE A 530 32.34 62.02 20.83
CA PHE A 530 33.24 62.62 19.85
C PHE A 530 34.20 63.64 20.50
N ARG A 531 33.70 64.52 21.38
CA ARG A 531 34.55 65.43 22.18
C ARG A 531 35.55 64.65 23.05
N ALA A 532 35.15 63.52 23.63
CA ALA A 532 36.06 62.66 24.39
C ALA A 532 37.22 62.12 23.50
N LYS A 533 36.93 61.76 22.25
CA LYS A 533 37.96 61.33 21.27
C LYS A 533 38.91 62.47 20.90
N GLU A 534 38.40 63.66 20.62
CA GLU A 534 39.22 64.82 20.23
C GLU A 534 40.14 65.27 21.36
N ASN A 535 39.66 65.19 22.60
CA ASN A 535 40.42 65.62 23.77
C ASN A 535 41.50 64.62 24.21
N GLY A 536 41.79 63.57 23.44
CA GLY A 536 42.92 62.68 23.69
C GLY A 536 42.56 61.23 24.03
N LYS A 537 41.30 60.83 23.80
CA LYS A 537 40.81 59.44 23.96
C LYS A 537 40.92 58.90 25.39
N GLY A 538 40.44 57.67 25.60
CA GLY A 538 40.53 56.94 26.87
C GLY A 538 39.90 57.67 28.06
N ARG A 539 38.84 58.43 27.80
CA ARG A 539 38.20 59.31 28.77
C ARG A 539 36.71 59.39 28.50
N TRP A 540 36.00 59.94 29.47
CA TRP A 540 34.60 60.31 29.31
C TRP A 540 34.45 61.82 29.08
N HIS A 541 33.31 62.21 28.52
CA HIS A 541 32.87 63.59 28.44
C HIS A 541 31.36 63.64 28.70
N LEU A 542 30.95 64.52 29.60
CA LEU A 542 29.55 64.78 29.88
C LEU A 542 29.05 65.85 28.89
N TYR A 543 27.88 65.64 28.30
CA TYR A 543 27.31 66.59 27.37
C TYR A 543 27.13 67.97 28.03
N ASP A 544 27.66 68.97 27.35
CA ASP A 544 27.47 70.38 27.59
C ASP A 544 26.97 71.04 26.29
N SER A 545 26.13 72.06 26.44
CA SER A 545 25.51 72.77 25.30
C SER A 545 26.42 73.79 24.62
N ASP A 546 27.67 73.92 25.10
CA ASP A 546 28.60 74.99 24.74
C ASP A 546 29.45 74.67 23.51
#